data_AF-A0A353BVT8-F1
#
_entry.id   AF-A0A353BVT8-F1
#
_cell.length_a   1.000
_cell.length_b   1.000
_cell.length_c   1.000
_cell.angle_alpha   90.00
_cell.angle_beta   90.00
_cell.angle_gamma   90.00
#
_symmetry.space_group_name_H-M   'P 1'
#
loop_
_entity.id
_entity.type
_entity.pdbx_description
1 polymer ?
#
loop_
_entity_poly.entity_id
_entity_poly.type
_entity_poly.pdbx_seq_one_letter_code
_entity_poly.pdbx_strand_id
1 'polypeptide(L)'
;AAIDVLVAAGVRQRKIAVLADMLELGPTTLALHHELGVYAAKSGVDSLFAFGDLAQEYARGMNETTHGAEYFSNKQALIDRLKAYIKPGDFILIKGSRGMKMEEIVNALATEEVHF
;
A
#
# COMPACT_ATOMS: atom_id res chain seq x y z
N ALA A 1 4.70 -12.98 2.84
CA ALA A 1 5.48 -12.55 4.02
C ALA A 1 4.91 -11.31 4.71
N ALA A 2 4.75 -10.15 4.05
CA ALA A 2 4.16 -8.95 4.69
C ALA A 2 2.64 -8.82 4.47
N ILE A 3 2.16 -9.09 3.25
CA ILE A 3 0.72 -9.11 2.94
C ILE A 3 0.01 -10.16 3.81
N ASP A 4 0.61 -11.33 4.03
CA ASP A 4 0.03 -12.37 4.89
C ASP A 4 -0.17 -11.90 6.33
N VAL A 5 0.78 -11.11 6.87
CA VAL A 5 0.67 -10.52 8.21
C VAL A 5 -0.49 -9.54 8.25
N LEU A 6 -0.66 -8.69 7.23
CA LEU A 6 -1.80 -7.79 7.11
C LEU A 6 -3.13 -8.58 7.04
N VAL A 7 -3.18 -9.63 6.22
CA VAL A 7 -4.40 -10.43 6.00
C VAL A 7 -4.80 -11.19 7.27
N ALA A 8 -3.81 -11.66 8.04
CA ALA A 8 -4.02 -12.27 9.35
C ALA A 8 -4.40 -11.25 10.44
N ALA A 9 -4.23 -9.95 10.20
CA ALA A 9 -4.58 -8.91 11.15
C ALA A 9 -6.10 -8.63 11.11
N GLY A 10 -6.76 -8.86 12.24
CA GLY A 10 -8.20 -8.66 12.36
C GLY A 10 -9.03 -9.63 11.51
N VAL A 11 -10.30 -9.81 11.89
CA VAL A 11 -11.19 -10.78 11.22
C VAL A 11 -12.16 -10.08 10.26
N ARG A 12 -12.52 -8.81 10.53
CA ARG A 12 -13.58 -8.09 9.78
C ARG A 12 -13.25 -6.63 9.44
N GLN A 13 -12.06 -6.19 9.80
CA GLN A 13 -11.58 -4.83 9.56
C GLN A 13 -11.00 -4.72 8.14
N ARG A 14 -11.06 -3.51 7.56
CA ARG A 14 -10.46 -3.26 6.25
C ARG A 14 -8.95 -3.40 6.34
N LYS A 15 -8.37 -4.07 5.35
CA LYS A 15 -6.94 -4.30 5.18
C LYS A 15 -6.44 -3.44 4.03
N ILE A 16 -5.61 -2.46 4.38
CA ILE A 16 -5.07 -1.48 3.45
C ILE A 16 -3.57 -1.74 3.28
N ALA A 17 -3.13 -1.96 2.06
CA ALA A 17 -1.71 -2.02 1.71
C ALA A 17 -1.27 -0.69 1.10
N VAL A 18 -0.16 -0.15 1.58
CA VAL A 18 0.53 1.01 0.99
C VAL A 18 1.92 0.54 0.59
N LEU A 19 2.11 0.30 -0.71
CA LEU A 19 3.31 -0.33 -1.26
C LEU A 19 4.07 0.64 -2.16
N ALA A 20 5.39 0.67 -2.01
CA ALA A 20 6.26 1.45 -2.88
C ALA A 20 7.34 0.61 -3.55
N ASP A 21 8.04 1.21 -4.51
CA ASP A 21 9.00 0.53 -5.37
C ASP A 21 10.04 -0.30 -4.60
N MET A 22 10.25 -1.51 -5.10
CA MET A 22 11.34 -2.40 -4.70
C MET A 22 12.52 -2.23 -5.67
N LEU A 23 13.43 -1.30 -5.35
CA LEU A 23 14.48 -0.84 -6.26
C LEU A 23 15.62 -1.85 -6.54
N GLU A 24 15.71 -2.95 -5.79
CA GLU A 24 16.88 -3.85 -5.78
C GLU A 24 16.66 -5.19 -6.53
N LEU A 25 15.55 -5.35 -7.27
CA LEU A 25 15.16 -6.65 -7.85
C LEU A 25 15.60 -6.85 -9.31
N GLY A 26 16.24 -5.86 -9.93
CA GLY A 26 16.79 -6.00 -11.29
C GLY A 26 15.69 -6.18 -12.36
N PRO A 27 15.94 -6.96 -13.44
CA PRO A 27 15.05 -7.04 -14.60
C PRO A 27 13.63 -7.55 -14.31
N THR A 28 13.45 -8.33 -13.24
CA THR A 28 12.16 -8.93 -12.87
C THR A 28 11.29 -7.99 -12.04
N THR A 29 11.75 -6.77 -11.76
CA THR A 29 11.07 -5.83 -10.85
C THR A 29 9.62 -5.59 -11.26
N LEU A 30 9.34 -5.29 -12.53
CA LEU A 30 7.97 -5.03 -13.02
C LEU A 30 7.04 -6.23 -12.82
N ALA A 31 7.49 -7.43 -13.21
CA ALA A 31 6.71 -8.66 -13.07
C ALA A 31 6.39 -8.94 -11.59
N LEU A 32 7.37 -8.77 -10.70
CA LEU A 32 7.17 -9.00 -9.26
C LEU A 32 6.21 -7.97 -8.63
N HIS A 33 6.22 -6.72 -9.09
CA HIS A 33 5.24 -5.72 -8.63
C HIS A 33 3.83 -6.11 -9.08
N HIS A 34 3.67 -6.53 -10.33
CA HIS A 34 2.40 -7.01 -10.86
C HIS A 34 1.88 -8.24 -10.08
N GLU A 35 2.71 -9.27 -9.93
CA GLU A 35 2.36 -10.50 -9.22
C GLU A 35 1.94 -10.24 -7.77
N LEU A 36 2.61 -9.31 -7.09
CA LEU A 36 2.24 -8.91 -5.73
C LEU A 36 0.91 -8.15 -5.69
N GLY A 37 0.58 -7.37 -6.72
CA GLY A 37 -0.75 -6.77 -6.88
C GLY A 37 -1.84 -7.83 -7.02
N VAL A 38 -1.64 -8.81 -7.90
CA VAL A 38 -2.55 -9.95 -8.07
C VAL A 38 -2.69 -10.74 -6.76
N TYR A 39 -1.58 -10.94 -6.06
CA TYR A 39 -1.56 -11.65 -4.77
C TYR A 39 -2.34 -10.90 -3.70
N ALA A 40 -2.20 -9.57 -3.62
CA ALA A 40 -2.94 -8.74 -2.67
C ALA A 40 -4.46 -8.88 -2.87
N ALA A 41 -4.94 -8.80 -4.11
CA ALA A 41 -6.34 -9.05 -4.44
C ALA A 41 -6.83 -10.42 -3.96
N LYS A 42 -6.09 -11.48 -4.33
CA LYS A 42 -6.45 -12.86 -3.99
C LYS A 42 -6.43 -13.15 -2.50
N SER A 43 -5.61 -12.43 -1.74
CA SER A 43 -5.43 -12.65 -0.30
C SER A 43 -6.46 -11.90 0.56
N GLY A 44 -7.34 -11.10 -0.05
CA GLY A 44 -8.35 -10.34 0.69
C GLY A 44 -7.85 -9.00 1.24
N VAL A 45 -6.90 -8.36 0.56
CA VAL A 45 -6.60 -6.94 0.78
C VAL A 45 -7.74 -6.11 0.18
N ASP A 46 -8.35 -5.24 0.98
CA ASP A 46 -9.49 -4.42 0.55
C ASP A 46 -9.05 -3.25 -0.34
N SER A 47 -7.87 -2.69 -0.11
CA SER A 47 -7.36 -1.57 -0.91
C SER A 47 -5.84 -1.53 -0.96
N LEU A 48 -5.30 -1.12 -2.10
CA LEU A 48 -3.87 -0.95 -2.32
C LEU A 48 -3.55 0.44 -2.84
N PHE A 49 -2.68 1.17 -2.14
CA PHE A 49 -2.14 2.44 -2.57
C PHE A 49 -0.69 2.24 -2.99
N ALA A 50 -0.40 2.42 -4.28
CA ALA A 50 0.89 2.15 -4.88
C ALA A 50 1.67 3.46 -5.12
N PHE A 51 2.93 3.55 -4.69
CA PHE A 51 3.76 4.75 -4.83
C PHE A 51 5.15 4.51 -5.40
N GLY A 52 5.52 5.27 -6.44
CA GLY A 52 6.81 5.16 -7.11
C GLY A 52 6.68 4.78 -8.58
N ASP A 53 7.73 5.01 -9.36
CA ASP A 53 7.68 4.90 -10.83
C ASP A 53 7.27 3.50 -11.32
N LEU A 54 7.63 2.45 -10.57
CA LEU A 54 7.32 1.05 -10.90
C LEU A 54 6.03 0.56 -10.23
N ALA A 55 5.53 1.28 -9.23
CA ALA A 55 4.42 0.87 -8.39
C ALA A 55 3.08 0.79 -9.15
N GLN A 56 2.97 1.41 -10.33
CA GLN A 56 1.80 1.26 -11.19
C GLN A 56 1.49 -0.22 -11.48
N GLU A 57 2.50 -1.09 -11.54
CA GLU A 57 2.30 -2.52 -11.78
C GLU A 57 1.58 -3.22 -10.63
N TYR A 58 1.78 -2.81 -9.36
CA TYR A 58 0.95 -3.32 -8.25
C TYR A 58 -0.53 -3.01 -8.48
N ALA A 59 -0.82 -1.78 -8.88
CA ALA A 59 -2.20 -1.33 -9.09
C ALA A 59 -2.83 -2.08 -10.27
N ARG A 60 -2.09 -2.30 -11.37
CA ARG A 60 -2.53 -3.13 -12.49
C ARG A 60 -2.88 -4.53 -12.03
N GLY A 61 -1.97 -5.22 -11.34
CA GLY A 61 -2.20 -6.60 -10.88
C GLY A 61 -3.41 -6.75 -9.95
N MET A 62 -3.60 -5.83 -9.00
CA MET A 62 -4.77 -5.90 -8.11
C MET A 62 -6.08 -5.60 -8.86
N ASN A 63 -6.06 -4.61 -9.75
CA ASN A 63 -7.25 -4.15 -10.45
C ASN A 63 -7.78 -5.14 -11.49
N GLU A 64 -6.99 -6.14 -11.90
CA GLU A 64 -7.49 -7.26 -12.71
C GLU A 64 -8.60 -8.06 -12.01
N THR A 65 -8.65 -8.03 -10.67
CA THR A 65 -9.64 -8.81 -9.89
C THR A 65 -10.63 -7.92 -9.16
N THR A 66 -10.15 -7.01 -8.29
CA THR A 66 -11.01 -6.32 -7.32
C THR A 66 -11.24 -4.83 -7.62
N HIS A 67 -10.47 -4.25 -8.53
CA HIS A 67 -10.49 -2.79 -8.83
C HIS A 67 -10.27 -1.89 -7.60
N GLY A 68 -9.59 -2.41 -6.56
CA GLY A 68 -9.36 -1.72 -5.28
C GLY A 68 -8.03 -0.98 -5.15
N ALA A 69 -7.30 -0.76 -6.24
CA ALA A 69 -5.97 -0.14 -6.20
C ALA A 69 -5.88 1.23 -6.88
N GLU A 70 -5.14 2.13 -6.24
CA GLU A 70 -4.82 3.47 -6.73
C GLU A 70 -3.30 3.66 -6.82
N TYR A 71 -2.83 4.38 -7.84
CA TYR A 71 -1.42 4.65 -8.10
C TYR A 71 -1.09 6.14 -7.91
N PHE A 72 0.08 6.42 -7.33
CA PHE A 72 0.58 7.76 -7.05
C PHE A 72 2.05 7.90 -7.47
N SER A 73 2.36 8.91 -8.29
CA SER A 73 3.74 9.37 -8.52
C SER A 73 4.18 10.44 -7.54
N ASN A 74 3.26 10.97 -6.73
CA ASN A 74 3.51 12.05 -5.78
C ASN A 74 3.16 11.60 -4.36
N LYS A 75 4.13 11.69 -3.45
CA LYS A 75 3.98 11.24 -2.06
C LYS A 75 2.98 12.08 -1.29
N GLN A 76 2.94 13.39 -1.50
CA GLN A 76 1.99 14.28 -0.82
C GLN A 76 0.55 13.94 -1.22
N ALA A 77 0.31 13.74 -2.52
CA ALA A 77 -1.00 13.31 -3.01
C ALA A 77 -1.43 11.97 -2.41
N LEU A 78 -0.51 11.01 -2.27
CA LEU A 78 -0.76 9.76 -1.55
C LEU A 78 -1.16 10.02 -0.09
N ILE A 79 -0.40 10.84 0.63
CA ILE A 79 -0.67 11.17 2.04
C ILE A 79 -2.06 11.80 2.19
N ASP A 80 -2.40 12.78 1.36
CA ASP A 80 -3.69 13.47 1.42
C ASP A 80 -4.85 12.51 1.13
N ARG A 81 -4.66 11.62 0.13
CA ARG A 81 -5.62 10.57 -0.19
C ARG A 81 -5.82 9.60 0.97
N LEU A 82 -4.73 9.16 1.62
CA LEU A 82 -4.76 8.25 2.76
C LEU A 82 -5.49 8.87 3.95
N LYS A 83 -5.19 10.13 4.29
CA LYS A 83 -5.88 10.88 5.36
C LYS A 83 -7.38 10.94 5.15
N ALA A 84 -7.83 11.10 3.90
CA ALA A 84 -9.25 11.10 3.56
C ALA A 84 -9.89 9.70 3.48
N TYR A 85 -9.09 8.63 3.34
CA TYR A 85 -9.59 7.27 3.11
C TYR A 85 -9.68 6.42 4.38
N ILE A 86 -8.66 6.55 5.23
CA ILE A 86 -8.47 5.74 6.42
C ILE A 86 -9.55 6.09 7.45
N LYS A 87 -10.00 5.07 8.17
CA LYS A 87 -11.00 5.18 9.23
C LYS A 87 -10.52 4.43 10.48
N PRO A 88 -11.04 4.80 11.67
CA PRO A 88 -10.77 4.03 12.89
C PRO A 88 -11.07 2.55 12.70
N GLY A 89 -10.11 1.70 13.09
CA GLY A 89 -10.21 0.25 12.99
C GLY A 89 -9.63 -0.36 11.71
N ASP A 90 -9.17 0.44 10.74
CA ASP A 90 -8.43 -0.10 9.59
C ASP A 90 -7.07 -0.68 10.00
N PHE A 91 -6.67 -1.79 9.38
CA PHE A 91 -5.31 -2.30 9.45
C PHE A 91 -4.53 -1.84 8.23
N ILE A 92 -3.36 -1.25 8.45
CA ILE A 92 -2.58 -0.61 7.40
C ILE A 92 -1.17 -1.17 7.40
N LEU A 93 -0.76 -1.74 6.28
CA LEU A 93 0.63 -2.12 6.02
C LEU A 93 1.28 -1.04 5.17
N ILE A 94 2.38 -0.46 5.63
CA ILE A 94 3.20 0.48 4.86
C ILE A 94 4.56 -0.18 4.58
N LYS A 95 4.91 -0.35 3.30
CA LYS A 95 6.16 -1.02 2.92
C LYS A 95 6.73 -0.50 1.60
N GLY A 96 8.06 -0.40 1.52
CA GLY A 96 8.79 -0.03 0.31
C GLY A 96 10.30 -0.20 0.54
N SER A 97 11.11 -0.02 -0.51
CA SER A 97 12.56 0.04 -0.34
C SER A 97 12.97 1.26 0.51
N ARG A 98 14.15 1.22 1.13
CA ARG A 98 14.64 2.31 2.00
C ARG A 98 14.72 3.64 1.27
N GLY A 99 15.03 3.63 -0.03
CA GLY A 99 15.08 4.84 -0.86
C GLY A 99 13.73 5.55 -1.01
N MET A 100 12.62 4.84 -0.83
CA MET A 100 11.27 5.42 -0.95
C MET A 100 10.86 6.26 0.25
N LYS A 101 11.56 6.13 1.39
CA LYS A 101 11.30 6.85 2.65
C LYS A 101 9.84 6.77 3.07
N MET A 102 9.32 5.55 3.21
CA MET A 102 7.92 5.30 3.55
C MET A 102 7.58 5.67 5.00
N GLU A 103 8.59 5.82 5.86
CA GLU A 103 8.47 6.37 7.21
C GLU A 103 7.87 7.79 7.22
N GLU A 104 8.05 8.57 6.15
CA GLU A 104 7.43 9.90 6.02
C GLU A 104 5.89 9.81 5.98
N ILE A 105 5.35 8.75 5.36
CA ILE A 105 3.90 8.51 5.33
C ILE A 105 3.41 8.10 6.73
N VAL A 106 4.16 7.23 7.41
CA VAL A 106 3.83 6.82 8.80
C VAL A 106 3.75 8.05 9.69
N ASN A 107 4.77 8.91 9.65
CA ASN A 107 4.81 10.14 10.46
C ASN A 107 3.65 11.07 10.14
N ALA A 108 3.31 11.25 8.86
CA ALA A 108 2.22 12.12 8.44
C ALA A 108 0.82 11.63 8.85
N LEU A 109 0.65 10.31 9.03
CA LEU A 109 -0.60 9.69 9.49
C LEU A 109 -0.68 9.60 11.02
N ALA A 110 0.46 9.50 11.71
CA ALA A 110 0.51 9.40 13.18
C ALA A 110 0.29 10.74 13.89
N THR A 111 0.33 11.86 13.19
CA THR A 111 0.06 13.18 13.75
C THR A 111 -1.44 13.50 13.72
N GLU A 112 -2.15 13.08 14.76
CA GLU A 112 -3.28 13.86 15.30
C GLU A 112 -2.91 14.28 16.72
N GLU A 113 -3.01 15.58 17.00
CA GLU A 113 -2.89 16.13 18.35
C GLU A 113 -3.93 15.47 19.26
N VAL A 114 -3.46 14.91 20.37
CA VAL A 114 -4.32 14.52 21.48
C VAL A 114 -4.92 15.81 22.05
N HIS A 115 -6.15 16.14 21.66
CA HIS A 115 -6.94 17.11 22.40
C HIS A 115 -7.31 16.48 23.75
N PHE A 116 -6.69 16.99 24.83
CA PHE A 116 -7.12 16.76 26.20
C PHE A 116 -8.41 17.52 26.51
#